data_AF-A0A915KQL5-F1
#
_entry.id   AF-A0A915KQL5-F1
#
_cell.length_a   1.000
_cell.length_b   1.000
_cell.length_c   1.000
_cell.angle_alpha   90.00
_cell.angle_beta   90.00
_cell.angle_gamma   90.00
#
_symmetry.space_group_name_H-M   'P 1'
#
loop_
_entity.id
_entity.type
_entity.pdbx_description
1 polymer ?
#
loop_
_entity_poly.entity_id
_entity_poly.type
_entity_poly.pdbx_seq_one_letter_code
_entity_poly.pdbx_strand_id
1 'polypeptide(L)'
;MAKVAVCLLLICCLALTLQAAKECLTVRGRVRCSSNVPIFIQLVDEDGTSSNDLMDETYPSKISGAFQASGCASDPVGHIDPELHIYHKCKGNELKKVKLILPVLAINKEYNYTDVIDLSGPFSSEEKVKKFPSSAKPCAGLGVTKKPK
;
A
#
# COMPACT_ATOMS: atom_id res chain seq x y z
N MET A 1 -35.67 -38.47 10.46
CA MET A 1 -35.46 -37.87 9.11
C MET A 1 -35.35 -36.34 9.19
N ALA A 2 -36.42 -35.60 9.54
CA ALA A 2 -36.39 -34.13 9.58
C ALA A 2 -35.34 -33.52 10.54
N LYS A 3 -35.16 -34.07 11.75
CA LYS A 3 -34.16 -33.60 12.72
C LYS A 3 -32.71 -33.72 12.25
N VAL A 4 -32.40 -34.74 11.45
CA VAL A 4 -31.05 -34.98 10.90
C VAL A 4 -30.76 -34.02 9.76
N ALA A 5 -31.74 -33.78 8.88
CA ALA A 5 -31.64 -32.80 7.79
C ALA A 5 -31.48 -31.36 8.31
N VAL A 6 -32.19 -30.99 9.39
CA VAL A 6 -32.06 -29.68 10.03
C VAL A 6 -30.68 -29.49 10.67
N CYS A 7 -30.11 -30.54 11.31
CA CYS A 7 -28.75 -30.46 11.84
C CYS A 7 -27.69 -30.33 10.74
N LEU A 8 -27.83 -31.05 9.63
CA LEU A 8 -26.91 -30.95 8.48
C LEU A 8 -26.97 -29.57 7.80
N LEU A 9 -28.16 -28.98 7.68
CA LEU A 9 -28.32 -27.60 7.17
C LEU A 9 -27.69 -26.56 8.11
N LEU A 10 -27.86 -26.71 9.43
CA LEU A 10 -27.24 -25.82 10.41
C LEU A 10 -25.71 -25.92 10.41
N ILE A 11 -25.14 -27.13 10.30
CA ILE A 11 -23.70 -27.35 10.21
C ILE A 11 -23.13 -26.77 8.89
N CYS A 12 -23.86 -26.88 7.79
CA CYS A 12 -23.49 -26.28 6.50
C CYS A 12 -23.50 -24.74 6.55
N CYS A 13 -24.48 -24.13 7.24
CA CYS A 13 -24.53 -22.69 7.43
C CYS A 13 -23.41 -22.15 8.35
N LEU A 14 -23.02 -22.91 9.39
CA LEU A 14 -21.90 -22.55 10.27
C LEU A 14 -20.54 -22.63 9.55
N ALA A 15 -20.37 -23.58 8.63
CA ALA A 15 -19.15 -23.75 7.84
C ALA A 15 -18.91 -22.63 6.81
N LEU A 16 -19.91 -21.79 6.52
CA LEU A 16 -19.84 -20.73 5.50
C LEU A 16 -19.36 -19.36 6.04
N THR A 17 -18.87 -19.28 7.28
CA THR A 17 -18.46 -18.01 7.90
C THR A 17 -16.95 -17.82 8.02
N LEU A 18 -16.16 -18.45 7.14
CA LEU A 18 -14.72 -18.14 7.03
C LEU A 18 -14.56 -16.76 6.38
N GLN A 19 -14.73 -15.72 7.20
CA GLN A 19 -14.53 -14.35 6.79
C GLN A 19 -13.04 -14.03 6.94
N ALA A 20 -12.41 -13.61 5.83
CA ALA A 20 -11.02 -13.14 5.84
C ALA A 20 -10.82 -12.12 6.95
N ALA A 21 -9.78 -12.32 7.76
CA ALA A 21 -9.45 -11.39 8.84
C ALA A 21 -8.95 -10.08 8.22
N LYS A 22 -9.49 -8.95 8.68
CA LYS A 22 -9.01 -7.64 8.25
C LYS A 22 -7.70 -7.33 8.94
N GLU A 23 -6.66 -7.15 8.15
CA GLU A 23 -5.30 -6.86 8.59
C GLU A 23 -4.90 -5.45 8.14
N CYS A 24 -4.27 -4.70 9.02
CA CYS A 24 -3.93 -3.30 8.79
C CYS A 24 -2.45 -3.05 9.05
N LEU A 25 -1.85 -2.05 8.40
CA LEU A 25 -0.49 -1.64 8.75
C LEU A 25 -0.27 -0.15 8.46
N THR A 26 0.69 0.45 9.16
CA THR A 26 1.14 1.82 8.89
C THR A 26 2.62 1.81 8.55
N VAL A 27 2.99 2.35 7.38
CA VAL A 27 4.39 2.52 6.97
C VAL A 27 4.79 3.98 7.11
N ARG A 28 5.96 4.21 7.69
CA ARG A 28 6.61 5.53 7.75
C ARG A 28 8.03 5.44 7.21
N GLY A 29 8.49 6.52 6.59
CA GLY A 29 9.86 6.59 6.11
C GLY A 29 10.20 7.94 5.51
N ARG A 30 11.40 8.02 4.92
CA ARG A 30 11.84 9.16 4.12
C ARG A 30 12.41 8.69 2.80
N VAL A 31 12.05 9.38 1.72
CA VAL A 31 12.68 9.21 0.41
C VAL A 31 13.64 10.35 0.11
N ARG A 32 14.68 10.07 -0.67
CA ARG A 32 15.57 11.10 -1.22
C ARG A 32 15.64 10.98 -2.74
N CYS A 33 15.69 12.13 -3.38
CA CYS A 33 15.85 12.28 -4.82
C CYS A 33 16.70 13.52 -5.07
N SER A 34 17.75 13.41 -5.89
CA SER A 34 18.63 14.56 -6.18
C SER A 34 17.94 15.66 -7.01
N SER A 35 16.82 15.35 -7.66
CA SER A 35 16.02 16.29 -8.44
C SER A 35 14.68 16.57 -7.76
N ASN A 36 14.16 17.79 -7.94
CA ASN A 36 12.84 18.18 -7.45
C ASN A 36 11.75 17.68 -8.42
N VAL A 37 11.56 16.36 -8.46
CA VAL A 37 10.58 15.69 -9.31
C VAL A 37 9.46 15.08 -8.48
N PRO A 38 8.25 14.88 -9.05
CA PRO A 38 7.16 14.21 -8.35
C PRO A 38 7.54 12.79 -7.93
N ILE A 39 7.23 12.45 -6.68
CA ILE A 39 7.28 11.10 -6.13
C ILE A 39 5.88 10.75 -5.65
N PHE A 40 5.42 9.55 -5.93
CA PHE A 40 4.11 9.04 -5.52
C PHE A 40 4.29 7.65 -4.92
N ILE A 41 3.61 7.38 -3.82
CA ILE A 41 3.77 6.15 -3.05
C ILE A 41 2.41 5.48 -2.91
N GLN A 42 2.34 4.18 -3.18
CA GLN A 42 1.19 3.35 -2.87
C GLN A 42 1.59 2.28 -1.85
N LEU A 43 0.72 2.06 -0.87
CA LEU A 43 0.71 0.85 -0.07
C LEU A 43 -0.30 -0.09 -0.70
N VAL A 44 0.16 -1.29 -1.06
CA VAL A 44 -0.60 -2.25 -1.85
C VAL A 44 -0.50 -3.61 -1.19
N ASP A 45 -1.59 -4.35 -1.19
CA ASP A 45 -1.59 -5.79 -0.91
C ASP A 45 -1.41 -6.55 -2.24
N GLU A 46 -0.41 -7.43 -2.31
CA GLU A 46 -0.12 -8.20 -3.51
C GLU A 46 -0.87 -9.54 -3.49
N ASP A 47 -2.09 -9.53 -4.01
CA ASP A 47 -2.80 -10.79 -4.21
C ASP A 47 -2.34 -11.45 -5.51
N GLY A 48 -1.66 -12.60 -5.43
CA GLY A 48 -1.20 -13.35 -6.61
C GLY A 48 -2.31 -13.82 -7.58
N THR A 49 -3.60 -13.60 -7.28
CA THR A 49 -4.74 -14.00 -8.12
C THR A 49 -5.86 -12.96 -8.29
N SER A 50 -5.85 -11.83 -7.57
CA SER A 50 -6.86 -10.74 -7.64
C SER A 50 -6.32 -9.49 -8.33
N SER A 51 -7.18 -8.48 -8.54
CA SER A 51 -6.67 -7.12 -8.72
C SER A 51 -6.03 -6.68 -7.40
N ASN A 52 -4.72 -6.38 -7.39
CA ASN A 52 -4.01 -5.95 -6.18
C ASN A 52 -4.80 -4.88 -5.41
N ASP A 53 -4.95 -5.07 -4.11
CA ASP A 53 -5.72 -4.17 -3.28
C ASP A 53 -4.89 -2.93 -2.92
N LEU A 54 -5.30 -1.77 -3.46
CA LEU A 54 -4.75 -0.49 -3.06
C LEU A 54 -5.20 -0.18 -1.63
N MET A 55 -4.28 -0.27 -0.67
CA MET A 55 -4.55 -0.02 0.74
C MET A 55 -4.52 1.49 1.07
N ASP A 56 -3.54 2.21 0.54
CA ASP A 56 -3.39 3.67 0.72
C ASP A 56 -2.48 4.29 -0.35
N GLU A 57 -2.54 5.62 -0.49
CA GLU A 57 -1.68 6.39 -1.36
C GLU A 57 -1.25 7.71 -0.73
N THR A 58 -0.01 8.11 -1.00
CA THR A 58 0.55 9.31 -0.37
C THR A 58 1.61 9.98 -1.22
N TYR A 59 1.88 11.24 -0.87
CA TYR A 59 2.98 12.02 -1.41
C TYR A 59 3.96 12.34 -0.29
N PRO A 60 5.26 12.08 -0.46
CA PRO A 60 6.25 12.50 0.52
C PRO A 60 6.31 14.02 0.60
N SER A 61 6.67 14.53 1.77
CA SER A 61 6.97 15.94 1.99
C SER A 61 8.02 16.42 0.99
N LYS A 62 7.72 17.49 0.24
CA LYS A 62 8.67 18.10 -0.71
C LYS A 62 9.98 18.57 -0.06
N ILE A 63 9.95 18.85 1.25
CA ILE A 63 11.11 19.39 1.99
C ILE A 63 11.90 18.27 2.65
N SER A 64 11.23 17.41 3.42
CA SER A 64 11.90 16.40 4.25
C SER A 64 11.95 15.01 3.63
N GLY A 65 11.20 14.77 2.55
CA GLY A 65 10.99 13.45 1.96
C GLY A 65 10.16 12.51 2.83
N ALA A 66 9.66 12.96 3.99
CA ALA A 66 8.90 12.13 4.91
C ALA A 66 7.53 11.75 4.35
N PHE A 67 7.14 10.49 4.52
CA PHE A 67 5.83 9.97 4.13
C PHE A 67 5.24 9.08 5.23
N GLN A 68 3.93 8.93 5.18
CA GLN A 68 3.17 7.95 5.93
C GLN A 68 2.08 7.40 5.01
N ALA A 69 1.96 6.08 4.97
CA ALA A 69 0.86 5.37 4.29
C ALA A 69 0.26 4.36 5.27
N SER A 70 -1.07 4.29 5.36
CA SER A 70 -1.77 3.39 6.28
C SER A 70 -3.05 2.88 5.67
N GLY A 71 -3.20 1.56 5.64
CA GLY A 71 -4.41 0.94 5.11
C GLY A 71 -4.60 -0.46 5.63
N CYS A 72 -5.66 -1.11 5.15
CA CYS A 72 -6.01 -2.46 5.54
C CYS A 72 -6.49 -3.24 4.32
N ALA A 73 -6.21 -4.53 4.31
CA ALA A 73 -6.67 -5.48 3.31
C ALA A 73 -7.10 -6.79 4.01
N SER A 74 -7.54 -7.78 3.24
CA SER A 74 -8.10 -9.03 3.78
C SER A 74 -7.96 -10.15 2.77
N ASP A 75 -7.06 -11.08 3.03
CA ASP A 75 -6.90 -12.25 2.17
C ASP A 75 -7.80 -13.43 2.57
N PRO A 76 -8.41 -14.14 1.61
CA PRO A 76 -9.19 -15.34 1.89
C PRO A 76 -8.40 -16.45 2.59
N VAL A 77 -7.09 -16.53 2.31
CA VAL A 77 -6.18 -17.54 2.86
C VAL A 77 -4.82 -16.89 3.14
N GLY A 78 -4.37 -16.96 4.39
CA GLY A 78 -3.05 -16.47 4.78
C GLY A 78 -3.09 -15.09 5.43
N HIS A 79 -1.95 -14.41 5.36
CA HIS A 79 -1.78 -13.01 5.74
C HIS A 79 -1.67 -12.18 4.49
N ILE A 80 -1.98 -10.89 4.61
CA ILE A 80 -1.73 -9.92 3.54
C ILE A 80 -0.23 -9.91 3.15
N ASP A 81 0.06 -9.62 1.89
CA ASP A 81 1.38 -9.54 1.27
C ASP A 81 1.74 -8.08 0.92
N PRO A 82 2.02 -7.24 1.93
CA PRO A 82 2.10 -5.80 1.74
C PRO A 82 3.38 -5.35 1.02
N GLU A 83 3.20 -4.50 0.02
CA GLU A 83 4.28 -3.85 -0.72
C GLU A 83 4.15 -2.32 -0.71
N LEU A 84 5.29 -1.65 -0.67
CA LEU A 84 5.38 -0.21 -0.94
C LEU A 84 5.83 0.01 -2.38
N HIS A 85 4.96 0.60 -3.21
CA HIS A 85 5.27 0.94 -4.60
C HIS A 85 5.60 2.42 -4.70
N ILE A 86 6.85 2.74 -5.05
CA ILE A 86 7.34 4.11 -5.15
C ILE A 86 7.57 4.48 -6.62
N TYR A 87 6.77 5.43 -7.10
CA TYR A 87 6.82 5.95 -8.47
C TYR A 87 7.62 7.26 -8.50
N HIS A 88 8.62 7.36 -9.38
CA HIS A 88 9.55 8.50 -9.38
C HIS A 88 10.26 8.73 -10.72
N LYS A 89 10.88 9.91 -10.87
CA LYS A 89 11.73 10.29 -12.02
C LYS A 89 13.14 10.71 -11.58
N CYS A 90 13.70 10.06 -10.56
CA CYS A 90 14.99 10.48 -9.98
C CYS A 90 16.21 10.17 -10.86
N LYS A 91 16.04 9.33 -11.88
CA LYS A 91 17.10 8.85 -12.78
C LYS A 91 16.80 9.26 -14.22
N GLY A 92 16.73 10.57 -14.47
CA GLY A 92 16.41 11.14 -15.78
C GLY A 92 14.90 11.35 -15.99
N ASN A 93 14.45 11.28 -17.24
CA ASN A 93 13.08 11.67 -17.61
C ASN A 93 12.06 10.52 -17.56
N GLU A 94 12.55 9.29 -17.41
CA GLU A 94 11.73 8.09 -17.37
C GLU A 94 11.04 7.95 -16.02
N LEU A 95 9.74 7.64 -16.06
CA LEU A 95 9.00 7.26 -14.86
C LEU A 95 9.34 5.81 -14.51
N LYS A 96 9.73 5.60 -13.27
CA LYS A 96 10.10 4.30 -12.73
C LYS A 96 9.27 3.96 -11.51
N LYS A 97 9.13 2.66 -11.25
CA LYS A 97 8.50 2.08 -10.07
C LYS A 97 9.53 1.22 -9.33
N VAL A 98 9.68 1.46 -8.04
CA VAL A 98 10.42 0.59 -7.11
C VAL A 98 9.38 -0.15 -6.24
N LYS A 99 9.57 -1.45 -6.04
CA LYS A 99 8.74 -2.27 -5.14
C LYS A 99 9.55 -2.66 -3.92
N LEU A 100 9.06 -2.32 -2.73
CA LEU A 100 9.68 -2.72 -1.48
C LEU A 100 8.71 -3.64 -0.74
N ILE A 101 9.10 -4.90 -0.55
CA ILE A 101 8.33 -5.87 0.23
C ILE A 101 8.40 -5.48 1.70
N LEU A 102 7.25 -5.43 2.36
CA LEU A 102 7.15 -5.16 3.79
C LEU A 102 7.08 -6.49 4.55
N PRO A 103 7.71 -6.59 5.73
CA PRO A 103 7.71 -7.84 6.47
C PRO A 103 6.31 -8.14 7.03
N VAL A 104 5.83 -9.35 6.83
CA VAL A 104 4.56 -9.87 7.41
C VAL A 104 4.48 -9.64 8.93
N LEU A 105 5.62 -9.66 9.64
CA LEU A 105 5.69 -9.37 11.08
C LEU A 105 5.29 -7.93 11.46
N ALA A 106 5.23 -7.01 10.50
CA ALA A 106 4.78 -5.64 10.68
C ALA A 106 3.27 -5.45 10.47
N ILE A 107 2.56 -6.49 10.06
CA ILE A 107 1.09 -6.48 10.00
C ILE A 107 0.53 -6.23 11.40
N ASN A 108 -0.54 -5.43 11.46
CA ASN A 108 -1.19 -4.90 12.64
C ASN A 108 -0.28 -4.01 13.51
N LYS A 109 0.79 -3.45 12.93
CA LYS A 109 1.77 -2.59 13.61
C LYS A 109 2.19 -1.40 12.72
N GLU A 110 3.06 -0.56 13.29
CA GLU A 110 3.80 0.45 12.53
C GLU A 110 5.14 -0.13 12.04
N TYR A 111 5.42 0.02 10.75
CA TYR A 111 6.72 -0.24 10.14
C TYR A 111 7.44 1.07 9.83
N ASN A 112 8.63 1.25 10.39
CA ASN A 112 9.43 2.45 10.20
C ASN A 112 10.71 2.11 9.42
N TYR A 113 10.86 2.68 8.22
CA TYR A 113 12.16 2.70 7.57
C TYR A 113 13.10 3.64 8.35
N THR A 114 14.15 3.07 8.94
CA THR A 114 15.18 3.83 9.65
C THR A 114 16.09 4.58 8.68
N ASP A 115 16.42 3.93 7.58
CA ASP A 115 17.26 4.48 6.53
C ASP A 115 16.45 5.31 5.53
N VAL A 116 17.12 6.28 4.93
CA VAL A 116 16.54 7.08 3.85
C VAL A 116 16.55 6.24 2.57
N ILE A 117 15.38 6.08 1.95
CA ILE A 117 15.23 5.38 0.67
C ILE A 117 15.75 6.29 -0.44
N ASP A 118 17.00 6.04 -0.88
CA ASP A 118 17.65 6.83 -1.91
C ASP A 118 17.23 6.40 -3.32
N LEU A 119 16.24 7.09 -3.89
CA LEU A 119 15.67 6.80 -5.21
C LEU A 119 16.61 7.11 -6.38
N SER A 120 17.75 7.74 -6.12
CA SER A 120 18.82 7.92 -7.10
C SER A 120 19.76 6.70 -7.16
N GLY A 121 19.79 5.86 -6.12
CA GLY A 121 20.59 4.62 -6.06
C GLY A 121 19.92 3.44 -6.78
N PRO A 122 20.66 2.35 -7.07
CA PRO A 122 20.12 1.17 -7.76
C PRO A 122 19.12 0.38 -6.90
N PHE A 123 18.05 -0.12 -7.51
CA PHE A 123 17.12 -1.10 -6.91
C PHE A 123 16.92 -2.25 -7.88
N SER A 124 16.96 -3.49 -7.39
CA SER A 124 16.74 -4.70 -8.20
C SER A 124 15.31 -4.81 -8.72
N SER A 125 14.35 -4.28 -7.94
CA SER A 125 12.92 -4.27 -8.27
C SER A 125 12.51 -3.09 -9.18
N GLU A 126 13.45 -2.26 -9.63
CA GLU A 126 13.13 -1.05 -10.38
C GLU A 126 12.71 -1.38 -11.82
N GLU A 127 11.53 -0.91 -12.21
CA GLU A 127 11.00 -1.08 -13.56
C GLU A 127 10.55 0.25 -14.17
N LYS A 128 10.59 0.35 -15.51
CA LYS A 128 10.06 1.51 -16.24
C LYS A 128 8.55 1.39 -16.36
N VAL A 129 7.83 2.46 -16.08
CA VAL A 129 6.37 2.52 -16.21
C VAL A 129 5.95 3.70 -17.09
N LYS A 130 4.86 3.55 -17.85
CA LYS A 130 4.45 4.55 -18.84
C LYS A 130 3.80 5.79 -18.23
N LYS A 131 3.10 5.63 -17.11
CA LYS A 131 2.33 6.68 -16.44
C LYS A 131 2.25 6.42 -14.95
N PHE A 132 2.00 7.47 -14.17
CA PHE A 132 1.61 7.31 -12.78
C PHE A 132 0.27 6.56 -12.71
N PRO A 133 -0.01 5.84 -11.59
CA PRO A 133 -1.32 5.25 -11.35
C PRO A 133 -2.43 6.30 -11.44
N SER A 134 -3.62 5.92 -11.91
CA SER A 134 -4.74 6.85 -12.13
C SER A 134 -5.27 7.52 -10.87
N SER A 135 -4.96 6.97 -9.70
CA SER A 135 -5.29 7.55 -8.39
C SER A 135 -4.32 8.65 -7.95
N ALA A 136 -3.14 8.75 -8.58
CA ALA A 136 -2.18 9.82 -8.36
C ALA A 136 -2.71 11.18 -8.89
N LYS A 137 -3.60 11.84 -8.13
CA LYS A 137 -4.02 13.21 -8.43
C LYS A 137 -2.83 14.16 -8.20
N PRO A 138 -2.44 14.98 -9.19
CA PRO A 138 -1.44 16.02 -8.97
C PRO A 138 -1.86 16.87 -7.76
N CYS A 139 -0.95 17.14 -6.83
CA CYS A 139 -1.21 18.04 -5.72
C CYS A 139 -1.48 19.45 -6.26
N ALA A 140 -2.72 19.73 -6.66
CA ALA A 140 -3.23 21.05 -6.98
C ALA A 140 -3.77 21.66 -5.69
N GLY A 141 -2.99 22.58 -5.10
CA GLY A 141 -3.45 23.62 -4.17
C GLY A 141 -4.22 23.16 -2.92
N LEU A 142 -3.52 22.80 -1.85
CA LEU A 142 -4.06 22.93 -0.50
C LEU A 142 -4.06 24.41 -0.10
N GLY A 143 -5.07 25.13 -0.58
CA GLY A 143 -5.50 26.42 -0.04
C GLY A 143 -6.11 26.20 1.35
N VAL A 144 -5.41 26.71 2.35
CA VAL A 144 -5.86 27.37 3.57
C VAL A 144 -7.37 27.27 3.93
N THR A 145 -7.60 26.68 5.12
CA THR A 145 -8.73 26.85 6.07
C THR A 145 -10.15 26.47 5.67
N LYS A 146 -10.69 25.45 6.33
CA LYS A 146 -12.08 25.49 6.82
C LYS A 146 -12.08 25.57 8.33
N LYS A 147 -12.49 26.72 8.86
CA LYS A 147 -12.83 26.93 10.28
C LYS A 147 -14.21 26.32 10.53
N PRO A 148 -14.46 25.63 11.66
CA PRO A 148 -15.80 25.13 11.98
C PRO A 148 -16.73 26.29 12.35
N LYS A 149 -18.00 26.19 11.91
CA LYS A 149 -19.12 26.99 12.42
C LYS A 149 -19.61 26.40 13.74
#